data_AF-W5VU31-F1
#
_entry.id   AF-W5VU31-F1
#
_cell.length_a   1.000
_cell.length_b   1.000
_cell.length_c   1.000
_cell.angle_alpha   90.00
_cell.angle_beta   90.00
_cell.angle_gamma   90.00
#
_symmetry.space_group_name_H-M   'P 1'
#
loop_
_entity.id
_entity.type
_entity.pdbx_description
1 polymer ?
#
loop_
_entity_poly.entity_id
_entity_poly.type
_entity_poly.pdbx_seq_one_letter_code
_entity_poly.pdbx_strand_id
1 'polypeptide(L)'
;HGGIGTPATRAAILETLKKRNYITLEKGKLIPTDTGYALIDALPGIAVNPDMTALWSEKQAAIENGDLTVEQFINELYGELTGMISDVDLGEMKIEPAAPAGQFQRLDSPCPSCGKHIVIRPKGYFCTGCEFKIWSEFSGKKITQAQAGKLLKSGKTDLIKGFKKKSGGTYDTVLVLEDKKTGKLGFPARAKK
;
A
#
# COMPACT_ATOMS: atom_id res chain seq x y z
N HIS A 1 -4.38 12.78 24.88
CA HIS A 1 -3.21 13.49 24.33
C HIS A 1 -2.31 12.47 23.64
N GLY A 2 -2.24 12.47 22.31
CA GLY A 2 -1.70 11.35 21.51
C GLY A 2 -0.18 11.19 21.59
N GLY A 3 0.29 10.36 22.51
CA GLY A 3 0.60 8.93 22.29
C GLY A 3 1.87 8.51 21.53
N ILE A 4 2.53 9.39 20.76
CA ILE A 4 3.76 9.02 20.03
C ILE A 4 4.86 10.07 20.24
N GLY A 5 5.92 9.65 20.93
CA GLY A 5 7.06 10.48 21.30
C GLY A 5 6.72 11.62 22.26
N THR A 6 7.75 12.25 22.81
CA THR A 6 7.61 13.47 23.63
C THR A 6 7.73 14.71 22.73
N PRO A 7 7.29 15.90 23.17
CA PRO A 7 7.49 17.13 22.42
C PRO A 7 8.96 17.35 22.01
N ALA A 8 9.91 16.90 22.85
CA ALA A 8 11.35 17.01 22.60
C ALA A 8 11.85 16.10 21.45
N THR A 9 11.24 14.93 21.23
CA THR A 9 11.74 13.96 20.24
C THR A 9 11.10 14.08 18.86
N ARG A 10 9.94 14.75 18.74
CA ARG A 10 9.19 14.87 17.47
C ARG A 10 9.97 15.55 16.36
N ALA A 11 10.68 16.64 16.66
CA ALA A 11 11.51 17.33 15.66
C ALA A 11 12.63 16.43 15.14
N ALA A 12 13.34 15.73 16.04
CA ALA A 12 14.42 14.82 15.67
C ALA A 12 13.93 13.61 14.84
N ILE A 13 12.73 13.09 15.14
CA ILE A 13 12.09 12.04 14.35
C ILE A 13 11.83 12.52 12.93
N LEU A 14 11.22 13.71 12.76
CA LEU A 14 10.94 14.26 11.42
C LEU A 14 12.22 14.48 10.61
N GLU A 15 13.27 15.02 11.22
CA GLU A 15 14.56 15.20 10.55
C GLU A 15 15.21 13.86 10.17
N THR A 16 15.08 12.83 11.00
CA THR A 16 15.56 11.49 10.67
C THR A 16 14.81 10.88 9.49
N LEU A 17 13.48 11.02 9.47
CA LEU A 17 12.64 10.52 8.37
C LEU A 17 12.98 11.20 7.05
N LYS A 18 13.27 12.51 7.06
CA LYS A 18 13.76 13.25 5.87
C LYS A 18 15.15 12.77 5.46
N LYS A 19 16.10 12.70 6.40
CA LYS A 19 17.50 12.30 6.14
C LYS A 19 17.60 10.91 5.54
N ARG A 20 16.74 9.98 5.96
CA ARG A 20 16.66 8.60 5.43
C ARG A 20 15.79 8.48 4.18
N ASN A 21 15.32 9.59 3.61
CA ASN A 21 14.48 9.63 2.42
C ASN A 21 13.19 8.81 2.58
N TYR A 22 12.56 8.80 3.76
CA TYR A 22 11.23 8.18 3.96
C TYR A 22 10.08 9.16 3.75
N ILE A 23 10.34 10.46 3.98
CA ILE A 23 9.38 11.54 3.75
C ILE A 23 10.07 12.72 3.03
N THR A 24 9.31 13.48 2.26
CA THR A 24 9.74 14.71 1.59
C THR A 24 8.75 15.85 1.88
N LEU A 25 9.16 17.09 1.60
CA LEU A 25 8.31 18.27 1.72
C LEU A 25 7.90 18.77 0.32
N GLU A 26 6.62 18.71 -0.01
CA GLU A 26 6.08 19.27 -1.25
C GLU A 26 5.02 20.32 -0.92
N LYS A 27 5.23 21.57 -1.36
CA LYS A 27 4.29 22.69 -1.13
C LYS A 27 3.87 22.83 0.36
N GLY A 28 4.84 22.66 1.27
CA GLY A 28 4.60 22.75 2.71
C GLY A 28 3.91 21.53 3.34
N LYS A 29 3.66 20.46 2.58
CA LYS A 29 3.07 19.20 3.07
C LYS A 29 4.13 18.12 3.16
N LEU A 30 4.09 17.31 4.21
CA LEU A 30 4.91 16.09 4.33
C LEU A 30 4.28 14.99 3.47
N ILE A 31 5.05 14.47 2.53
CA ILE A 31 4.63 13.43 1.60
C ILE A 31 5.54 12.21 1.80
N PRO A 32 5.01 11.00 2.01
CA PRO A 32 5.82 9.79 2.04
C PRO A 32 6.51 9.56 0.69
N THR A 33 7.77 9.14 0.73
CA THR A 33 8.51 8.73 -0.46
C THR A 33 8.24 7.26 -0.77
N ASP A 34 8.78 6.80 -1.90
CA ASP A 34 8.75 5.40 -2.31
C ASP A 34 9.41 4.48 -1.26
N THR A 35 10.55 4.91 -0.73
CA THR A 35 11.27 4.22 0.34
C THR A 35 10.46 4.20 1.64
N GLY A 36 9.71 5.27 1.93
CA GLY A 36 8.83 5.34 3.09
C GLY A 36 7.67 4.34 3.04
N TYR A 37 7.05 4.18 1.87
CA TYR A 37 6.03 3.14 1.66
C TYR A 37 6.61 1.74 1.83
N ALA A 38 7.73 1.46 1.14
CA ALA A 38 8.40 0.16 1.21
C ALA A 38 8.75 -0.26 2.65
N LEU A 39 9.16 0.69 3.50
CA LEU A 39 9.41 0.43 4.92
C LEU A 39 8.14 -0.02 5.65
N ILE A 40 7.02 0.68 5.47
CA ILE A 40 5.75 0.35 6.12
C ILE A 40 5.26 -1.04 5.71
N ASP A 41 5.45 -1.42 4.45
CA ASP A 41 4.99 -2.72 3.94
C ASP A 41 5.85 -3.89 4.43
N ALA A 42 7.13 -3.65 4.69
CA ALA A 42 8.05 -4.65 5.22
C ALA A 42 7.85 -4.92 6.72
N LEU A 43 7.17 -4.02 7.43
CA LEU A 43 6.91 -4.15 8.86
C LEU A 43 5.71 -5.06 9.12
N PRO A 44 5.75 -5.87 10.19
CA PRO A 44 4.57 -6.64 10.59
C PRO A 44 3.45 -5.68 11.00
N GLY A 45 2.19 -6.06 10.76
CA GLY A 45 1.03 -5.20 11.01
C GLY A 45 0.97 -4.65 12.45
N ILE A 46 1.46 -5.41 13.43
CA ILE A 46 1.56 -4.98 14.83
C ILE A 46 2.50 -3.78 15.03
N ALA A 47 3.60 -3.68 14.27
CA ALA A 47 4.61 -2.62 14.42
C ALA A 47 4.19 -1.27 13.82
N VAL A 48 3.12 -1.23 13.02
CA VAL A 48 2.60 0.00 12.40
C VAL A 48 1.30 0.49 13.05
N ASN A 49 0.83 -0.19 14.10
CA ASN A 49 -0.42 0.15 14.78
C ASN A 49 -0.23 1.16 15.93
N PRO A 50 -1.09 2.18 16.03
CA PRO A 50 -1.07 3.14 17.13
C PRO A 50 -1.18 2.51 18.53
N ASP A 51 -1.86 1.36 18.63
CA ASP A 51 -2.08 0.65 19.90
C ASP A 51 -0.76 0.18 20.53
N MET A 52 0.17 -0.33 19.72
CA MET A 52 1.51 -0.70 20.22
C MET A 52 2.29 0.51 20.72
N THR A 53 2.14 1.65 20.05
CA THR A 53 2.85 2.86 20.47
C THR A 53 2.27 3.43 21.76
N ALA A 54 0.95 3.32 21.95
CA ALA A 54 0.28 3.69 23.20
C ALA A 54 0.72 2.78 24.36
N LEU A 55 0.76 1.46 24.14
CA LEU A 55 1.26 0.49 25.13
C LEU A 55 2.71 0.82 25.54
N TRP A 56 3.56 1.15 24.58
CA TRP A 56 4.96 1.50 24.87
C TRP A 56 5.08 2.81 25.65
N SER A 57 4.24 3.80 25.36
CA SER A 57 4.17 5.05 26.13
C SER A 57 3.71 4.82 27.56
N GLU A 58 2.79 3.88 27.78
CA GLU A 58 2.32 3.49 29.11
C GLU A 58 3.42 2.77 29.91
N LYS A 59 4.13 1.81 29.29
CA LYS A 59 5.28 1.15 29.92
C LYS A 59 6.39 2.16 30.27
N GLN A 60 6.61 3.19 29.44
CA GLN A 60 7.55 4.27 29.74
C GLN A 60 7.14 5.05 31.00
N ALA A 61 5.86 5.43 31.11
CA ALA A 61 5.34 6.13 32.28
C ALA A 61 5.39 5.27 33.56
N ALA A 62 5.12 3.96 33.45
CA ALA A 62 5.24 3.03 34.57
C ALA A 62 6.69 2.93 35.09
N ILE A 63 7.68 2.98 34.19
CA ILE A 63 9.10 3.03 34.58
C ILE A 63 9.44 4.35 35.27
N GLU A 64 8.96 5.48 34.75
CA GLU A 64 9.17 6.80 35.37
C GLU A 64 8.58 6.88 36.79
N ASN A 65 7.43 6.24 37.01
CA ASN A 65 6.76 6.20 38.32
C ASN A 65 7.33 5.13 39.27
N GLY A 66 8.20 4.24 38.79
CA GLY A 66 8.76 3.13 39.57
C GLY A 66 7.84 1.90 39.70
N ASP A 67 6.72 1.87 38.97
CA ASP A 67 5.77 0.76 38.94
C ASP A 67 6.25 -0.42 38.09
N LEU A 68 7.20 -0.17 37.17
CA LEU A 68 7.82 -1.17 36.30
C LEU A 68 9.34 -0.98 36.29
N THR A 69 10.12 -2.05 36.46
CA THR A 69 11.58 -1.94 36.32
C THR A 69 11.99 -2.04 34.85
N VAL A 70 13.13 -1.43 34.51
CA VAL A 70 13.73 -1.55 33.18
C VAL A 70 13.99 -3.01 32.82
N GLU A 71 14.41 -3.84 33.78
CA GLU A 71 14.68 -5.26 33.56
C GLU A 71 13.40 -6.04 33.22
N GLN A 72 12.30 -5.77 33.94
CA GLN A 72 10.99 -6.37 33.64
C GLN A 72 10.52 -5.99 32.24
N PHE A 73 10.61 -4.73 31.87
CA PHE A 73 10.26 -4.25 30.53
C PHE A 73 11.07 -4.95 29.43
N ILE A 74 12.40 -5.08 29.61
CA ILE A 74 13.28 -5.72 28.64
C ILE A 74 12.95 -7.21 28.49
N ASN A 75 12.67 -7.91 29.60
CA ASN A 75 12.29 -9.32 29.57
C ASN A 75 10.96 -9.54 28.82
N GLU A 76 9.97 -8.69 29.07
CA GLU A 76 8.70 -8.71 28.32
C GLU A 76 8.92 -8.46 26.82
N LEU A 77 9.73 -7.45 26.48
CA LEU A 77 10.04 -7.10 25.09
C LEU A 77 10.70 -8.27 24.34
N TYR A 78 11.65 -8.96 24.97
CA TYR A 78 12.27 -10.13 24.37
C TYR A 78 11.26 -11.28 24.17
N GLY A 79 10.33 -11.47 25.10
CA GLY A 79 9.24 -12.43 24.95
C GLY A 79 8.34 -12.11 23.74
N GLU A 80 7.90 -10.85 23.63
CA GLU A 80 7.09 -10.36 22.50
C GLU A 80 7.82 -10.52 21.15
N LEU A 81 9.12 -10.17 21.09
CA LEU A 81 9.93 -10.29 19.88
C LEU A 81 10.15 -11.74 19.47
N THR A 82 10.40 -12.62 20.44
CA THR A 82 10.57 -14.06 20.18
C THR A 82 9.28 -14.65 19.62
N GLY A 83 8.12 -14.27 20.15
CA GLY A 83 6.82 -14.66 19.59
C GLY A 83 6.64 -14.21 18.13
N MET A 84 6.95 -12.94 17.84
CA MET A 84 6.84 -12.40 16.48
C MET A 84 7.76 -13.09 15.46
N ILE A 85 8.96 -13.52 15.88
CA ILE A 85 9.90 -14.24 15.01
C ILE A 85 9.44 -15.69 14.80
N SER A 86 8.79 -16.29 15.80
CA SER A 86 8.32 -17.69 15.75
C SER A 86 7.18 -17.91 14.76
N ASP A 87 6.35 -16.88 14.53
CA ASP A 87 5.25 -16.91 13.56
C ASP A 87 5.72 -16.72 12.10
N VAL A 88 7.01 -16.48 11.88
CA VAL A 88 7.62 -16.41 10.55
C VAL A 88 8.03 -17.81 10.12
N ASP A 89 7.24 -18.44 9.25
CA ASP A 89 7.60 -19.72 8.63
C ASP A 89 8.80 -19.55 7.67
N LEU A 90 9.99 -19.87 8.16
CA LEU A 90 11.25 -19.79 7.42
C LEU A 90 11.41 -20.94 6.40
N GLY A 91 10.52 -21.95 6.41
CA GLY A 91 10.62 -23.16 5.58
C GLY A 91 10.34 -22.96 4.09
N GLU A 92 9.57 -21.93 3.73
CA GLU A 92 9.26 -21.62 2.32
C GLU A 92 10.01 -20.40 1.76
N MET A 93 10.87 -19.75 2.56
CA MET A 93 11.74 -18.69 2.07
C MET A 93 12.90 -19.28 1.25
N LYS A 94 12.63 -19.59 -0.02
CA LYS A 94 13.68 -19.56 -1.05
C LYS A 94 14.17 -18.13 -1.14
N ILE A 95 15.23 -17.82 -0.39
CA ILE A 95 16.03 -16.63 -0.60
C ILE A 95 16.87 -16.88 -1.86
N GLU A 96 16.20 -16.92 -3.01
CA GLU A 96 16.81 -16.33 -4.19
C GLU A 96 16.99 -14.84 -3.88
N PRO A 97 18.00 -14.14 -4.43
CA PRO A 97 18.12 -12.70 -4.29
C PRO A 97 16.91 -12.06 -4.96
N ALA A 98 15.79 -12.01 -4.23
CA ALA A 98 14.58 -11.36 -4.64
C ALA A 98 14.96 -9.90 -4.76
N ALA A 99 14.78 -9.38 -5.98
CA ALA A 99 14.73 -7.95 -6.24
C ALA A 99 13.99 -7.24 -5.09
N PRO A 100 14.45 -6.05 -4.67
CA PRO A 100 14.16 -5.46 -3.37
C PRO A 100 12.67 -5.60 -2.99
N ALA A 101 12.43 -6.44 -1.98
CA ALA A 101 11.15 -6.54 -1.30
C ALA A 101 10.80 -5.14 -0.76
N GLY A 102 9.77 -4.53 -1.34
CA GLY A 102 9.48 -3.09 -1.18
C GLY A 102 8.98 -2.41 -2.46
N GLN A 103 9.07 -3.07 -3.61
CA GLN A 103 8.32 -2.62 -4.77
C GLN A 103 6.89 -3.15 -4.66
N PHE A 104 5.95 -2.36 -4.13
CA PHE A 104 4.63 -2.41 -4.74
C PHE A 104 4.86 -2.23 -6.22
N GLN A 105 4.50 -3.23 -7.01
CA GLN A 105 4.56 -3.10 -8.46
C GLN A 105 3.75 -1.86 -8.82
N ARG A 106 4.39 -0.95 -9.53
CA ARG A 106 3.73 0.25 -10.05
C ARG A 106 3.39 0.00 -11.50
N LEU A 107 2.39 0.73 -11.95
CA LEU A 107 2.26 0.89 -13.38
C LEU A 107 3.28 1.93 -13.84
N ASP A 108 4.01 1.62 -14.91
CA ASP A 108 4.93 2.57 -15.56
C ASP A 108 4.21 3.81 -16.10
N SER A 109 2.88 3.75 -16.17
CA SER A 109 2.05 4.82 -16.71
C SER A 109 1.51 5.70 -15.57
N PRO A 110 1.70 7.03 -15.66
CA PRO A 110 1.16 7.95 -14.67
C PRO A 110 -0.37 7.97 -14.72
N CYS A 111 -0.98 8.41 -13.63
CA CYS A 111 -2.42 8.56 -13.53
C CYS A 111 -2.93 9.60 -14.55
N PRO A 112 -3.94 9.26 -15.38
CA PRO A 112 -4.50 10.18 -16.37
C PRO A 112 -5.28 11.35 -15.75
N SER A 113 -5.64 11.27 -14.46
CA SER A 113 -6.38 12.31 -13.74
C SER A 113 -5.46 13.38 -13.15
N CYS A 114 -4.32 12.96 -12.56
CA CYS A 114 -3.45 13.86 -11.78
C CYS A 114 -1.95 13.73 -12.04
N GLY A 115 -1.52 12.84 -12.94
CA GLY A 115 -0.12 12.64 -13.30
C GLY A 115 0.74 11.87 -12.28
N LYS A 116 0.19 11.51 -11.11
CA LYS A 116 0.91 10.77 -10.05
C LYS A 116 0.96 9.26 -10.31
N HIS A 117 1.79 8.56 -9.53
CA HIS A 117 1.96 7.11 -9.62
C HIS A 117 0.69 6.32 -9.31
N ILE A 118 0.58 5.14 -9.92
CA ILE A 118 -0.46 4.14 -9.62
C ILE A 118 0.20 2.92 -9.01
N VAL A 119 -0.25 2.56 -7.81
CA VAL A 119 0.22 1.40 -7.05
C VAL A 119 -0.71 0.21 -7.25
N ILE A 120 -0.13 -0.99 -7.34
CA ILE A 120 -0.88 -2.24 -7.42
C ILE A 120 -1.13 -2.74 -5.99
N ARG A 121 -2.39 -3.00 -5.67
CA ARG A 121 -2.85 -3.60 -4.41
C ARG A 121 -3.70 -4.84 -4.73
N PRO A 122 -3.94 -5.75 -3.77
CA PRO A 122 -4.76 -6.96 -4.01
C PRO A 122 -6.16 -6.66 -4.58
N LYS A 123 -6.75 -5.54 -4.15
CA LYS A 123 -8.08 -5.08 -4.57
C LYS A 123 -8.08 -4.33 -5.92
N GLY A 124 -6.93 -3.97 -6.49
CA GLY A 124 -6.87 -3.17 -7.71
C GLY A 124 -5.69 -2.22 -7.81
N TYR A 125 -5.81 -1.28 -8.75
CA TYR A 125 -4.83 -0.26 -9.08
C TYR A 125 -5.32 1.08 -8.54
N PHE A 126 -4.53 1.71 -7.67
CA PHE A 126 -4.94 2.92 -6.95
C PHE A 126 -3.96 4.05 -7.20
N CYS A 127 -4.46 5.25 -7.48
CA CYS A 127 -3.61 6.43 -7.58
C CYS A 127 -3.18 6.92 -6.20
N THR A 128 -1.93 7.39 -6.08
CA THR A 128 -1.37 7.90 -4.82
C THR A 128 -1.78 9.32 -4.47
N GLY A 129 -2.54 10.03 -5.33
CA GLY A 129 -2.90 11.41 -5.01
C GLY A 129 -4.17 11.97 -5.63
N CYS A 130 -5.07 11.11 -6.11
CA CYS A 130 -6.46 11.47 -6.40
C CYS A 130 -7.36 10.25 -6.16
N GLU A 131 -8.68 10.41 -6.35
CA GLU A 131 -9.68 9.35 -6.14
C GLU A 131 -9.70 8.26 -7.24
N PHE A 132 -8.76 8.32 -8.19
CA PHE A 132 -8.67 7.36 -9.28
C PHE A 132 -8.38 5.95 -8.77
N LYS A 133 -9.28 5.01 -9.09
CA LYS A 133 -9.15 3.60 -8.75
C LYS A 133 -9.69 2.70 -9.85
N ILE A 134 -8.95 1.63 -10.14
CA ILE A 134 -9.39 0.54 -11.01
C ILE A 134 -9.42 -0.73 -10.18
N TRP A 135 -10.56 -1.40 -10.09
CA TRP A 135 -10.65 -2.67 -9.38
C TRP A 135 -9.92 -3.78 -10.14
N SER A 136 -9.25 -4.69 -9.42
CA SER A 136 -8.54 -5.83 -10.02
C SER A 136 -9.49 -6.83 -10.66
N GLU A 137 -10.78 -6.78 -10.33
CA GLU A 137 -11.83 -7.59 -10.92
C GLU A 137 -12.94 -6.71 -11.50
N PHE A 138 -13.30 -6.97 -12.75
CA PHE A 138 -14.41 -6.30 -13.43
C PHE A 138 -15.24 -7.32 -14.22
N SER A 139 -16.55 -7.39 -13.93
CA SER A 139 -17.49 -8.32 -14.58
C SER A 139 -17.05 -9.80 -14.54
N GLY A 140 -16.45 -10.24 -13.43
CA GLY A 140 -15.98 -11.62 -13.22
C GLY A 140 -14.66 -11.96 -13.90
N LYS A 141 -13.91 -10.96 -14.37
CA LYS A 141 -12.57 -11.13 -14.97
C LYS A 141 -11.54 -10.31 -14.22
N LYS A 142 -10.37 -10.91 -13.98
CA LYS A 142 -9.22 -10.22 -13.42
C LYS A 142 -8.54 -9.35 -14.48
N ILE A 143 -8.21 -8.12 -14.11
CA ILE A 143 -7.46 -7.17 -14.94
C ILE A 143 -5.98 -7.30 -14.63
N THR A 144 -5.17 -7.60 -15.64
CA THR A 144 -3.71 -7.73 -15.50
C THR A 144 -3.01 -6.38 -15.49
N GLN A 145 -1.78 -6.33 -14.97
CA GLN A 145 -0.97 -5.12 -14.93
C GLN A 145 -0.78 -4.51 -16.32
N ALA A 146 -0.54 -5.34 -17.34
CA ALA A 146 -0.41 -4.90 -18.72
C ALA A 146 -1.70 -4.26 -19.26
N GLN A 147 -2.87 -4.82 -18.91
CA GLN A 147 -4.17 -4.26 -19.30
C GLN A 147 -4.46 -2.94 -18.60
N ALA A 148 -4.14 -2.85 -17.30
CA ALA A 148 -4.26 -1.60 -16.55
C ALA A 148 -3.32 -0.52 -17.12
N GLY A 149 -2.08 -0.87 -17.46
CA GLY A 149 -1.14 0.05 -18.13
C GLY A 149 -1.67 0.56 -19.47
N LYS A 150 -2.28 -0.31 -20.29
CA LYS A 150 -2.93 0.10 -21.55
C LYS A 150 -4.12 1.01 -21.31
N LEU A 151 -4.99 0.72 -20.34
CA LEU A 151 -6.10 1.60 -19.96
C LEU A 151 -5.64 3.02 -19.62
N LEU A 152 -4.47 3.16 -18.99
CA LEU A 152 -3.90 4.47 -18.65
C LEU A 152 -3.33 5.21 -19.87
N LYS A 153 -2.67 4.50 -20.80
CA LYS A 153 -2.04 5.10 -21.99
C LYS A 153 -3.05 5.39 -23.11
N SER A 154 -3.87 4.41 -23.48
CA SER A 154 -4.74 4.47 -24.67
C SER A 154 -6.23 4.60 -24.31
N GLY A 155 -6.60 4.51 -23.03
CA GLY A 155 -7.99 4.50 -22.59
C GLY A 155 -8.76 3.21 -22.90
N LYS A 156 -8.10 2.20 -23.48
CA LYS A 156 -8.71 0.91 -23.87
C LYS A 156 -7.76 -0.27 -23.59
N THR A 157 -8.31 -1.43 -23.20
CA THR A 157 -7.55 -2.69 -23.12
C THR A 157 -7.44 -3.39 -24.48
N ASP A 158 -6.62 -4.42 -24.55
CA ASP A 158 -6.74 -5.43 -25.61
C ASP A 158 -8.05 -6.22 -25.48
N LEU A 159 -8.33 -7.05 -26.48
CA LEU A 159 -9.46 -7.97 -26.47
C LEU A 159 -9.35 -8.94 -25.29
N ILE A 160 -10.24 -8.79 -24.31
CA ILE A 160 -10.35 -9.70 -23.17
C ILE A 160 -11.43 -10.72 -23.50
N LYS A 161 -11.05 -12.00 -23.41
CA LYS A 161 -11.93 -13.10 -23.76
C LYS A 161 -12.80 -13.56 -22.60
N GLY A 162 -14.02 -13.98 -22.91
CA GLY A 162 -14.83 -14.76 -21.98
C GLY A 162 -15.66 -13.97 -20.96
N PHE A 163 -16.09 -12.74 -21.27
CA PHE A 163 -17.10 -12.06 -20.45
C PHE A 163 -18.44 -12.79 -20.54
N LYS A 164 -19.19 -12.87 -19.44
CA LYS A 164 -20.50 -13.54 -19.41
C LYS A 164 -21.60 -12.60 -19.94
N LYS A 165 -22.41 -13.05 -20.90
CA LYS A 165 -23.64 -12.36 -21.34
C LYS A 165 -24.77 -12.63 -20.36
N LYS A 166 -25.69 -11.65 -20.21
CA LYS A 166 -26.96 -11.85 -19.49
C LYS A 166 -27.86 -12.93 -20.13
N SER A 167 -27.67 -13.22 -21.41
CA SER A 167 -28.46 -14.19 -22.19
C SER A 167 -27.91 -15.63 -22.13
N GLY A 168 -26.89 -15.91 -21.31
CA GLY A 168 -26.13 -17.15 -21.40
C GLY A 168 -25.13 -17.12 -22.57
N GLY A 169 -23.90 -17.58 -22.31
CA GLY A 169 -22.79 -17.55 -23.27
C GLY A 169 -21.72 -16.50 -22.94
N THR A 170 -20.56 -16.65 -23.58
CA THR A 170 -19.42 -15.75 -23.43
C THR A 170 -19.30 -14.79 -24.63
N TYR A 171 -18.65 -13.65 -24.40
CA TYR A 171 -18.20 -12.76 -25.48
C TYR A 171 -16.86 -12.15 -25.15
N ASP A 172 -16.13 -11.81 -26.20
CA ASP A 172 -14.83 -11.18 -26.12
C ASP A 172 -15.02 -9.69 -26.42
N THR A 173 -14.46 -8.84 -25.57
CA THR A 173 -14.57 -7.39 -25.75
C THR A 173 -13.41 -6.66 -25.11
N VAL A 174 -13.28 -5.37 -25.40
CA VAL A 174 -12.31 -4.48 -24.76
C VAL A 174 -12.97 -3.77 -23.59
N LEU A 175 -12.19 -3.41 -22.58
CA LEU A 175 -12.62 -2.48 -21.55
C LEU A 175 -12.18 -1.07 -21.94
N VAL A 176 -13.04 -0.10 -21.67
CA VAL A 176 -12.75 1.32 -21.89
C VAL A 176 -12.82 2.07 -20.58
N LEU A 177 -11.97 3.07 -20.44
CA LEU A 177 -12.01 3.99 -19.30
C LEU A 177 -13.15 5.00 -19.54
N GLU A 178 -14.31 4.78 -18.93
CA GLU A 178 -15.48 5.68 -19.04
C GLU A 178 -15.20 7.03 -18.39
N ASP A 179 -14.58 7.00 -17.21
CA ASP A 179 -14.28 8.19 -16.44
C ASP A 179 -12.80 8.26 -16.08
N LYS A 180 -12.11 9.24 -16.66
CA LYS A 180 -10.70 9.51 -16.41
C LYS A 180 -10.43 10.07 -15.02
N LYS A 181 -11.42 10.69 -14.35
CA LYS A 181 -11.26 11.24 -13.00
C LYS A 181 -11.35 10.16 -11.94
N THR A 182 -12.34 9.28 -12.03
CA THR A 182 -12.60 8.24 -11.03
C THR A 182 -11.97 6.88 -11.35
N GLY A 183 -11.63 6.63 -12.61
CA GLY A 183 -11.10 5.33 -13.07
C GLY A 183 -12.19 4.31 -13.39
N LYS A 184 -13.45 4.75 -13.53
CA LYS A 184 -14.57 3.87 -13.85
C LYS A 184 -14.37 3.18 -15.20
N LEU A 185 -14.49 1.86 -15.19
CA LEU A 185 -14.41 1.03 -16.39
C LEU A 185 -15.81 0.77 -16.94
N GLY A 186 -15.90 0.71 -18.26
CA GLY A 186 -17.10 0.31 -18.98
C GLY A 186 -16.76 -0.52 -20.21
N PHE A 187 -17.82 -0.90 -20.93
CA PHE A 187 -17.72 -1.55 -22.22
C PHE A 187 -17.86 -0.51 -23.33
N PRO A 188 -17.22 -0.70 -24.50
CA PRO A 188 -17.42 0.19 -25.63
C PRO A 188 -18.90 0.26 -25.98
N ALA A 189 -19.40 1.47 -26.25
CA ALA A 189 -20.77 1.65 -26.73
C ALA A 189 -20.99 0.75 -27.95
N ARG A 190 -22.04 -0.08 -27.93
CA ARG A 190 -22.43 -0.87 -29.10
C ARG A 190 -22.73 0.11 -30.23
N ALA A 191 -22.01 -0.01 -31.35
CA ALA A 191 -22.48 0.56 -32.59
C ALA A 191 -23.88 -0.03 -32.83
N LYS A 192 -24.92 0.82 -32.78
CA LYS A 192 -26.25 0.47 -33.26
C LYS A 192 -26.06 0.13 -34.74
N LYS A 193 -26.20 -1.15 -35.08
CA LYS A 193 -26.52 -1.58 -36.44
C LYS A 193 -28.03 -1.73 -36.50
#